data_AF-A0A536E7N8-F1
#
_entry.id   AF-A0A536E7N8-F1
#
_cell.length_a   1.000
_cell.length_b   1.000
_cell.length_c   1.000
_cell.angle_alpha   90.00
_cell.angle_beta   90.00
_cell.angle_gamma   90.00
#
_symmetry.space_group_name_H-M   'P 1'
#
loop_
_entity.id
_entity.type
_entity.pdbx_description
1 polymer ?
#
loop_
_entity_poly.entity_id
_entity_poly.type
_entity_poly.pdbx_seq_one_letter_code
_entity_poly.pdbx_strand_id
1 'polypeptide(L)'
;QILVTAEVRKEARDLPEIEFVRIGKRQLKGISGKLDLFAVRSSLAPAGEKAVDPVCGMELGADELTARLSLEGIERAFCSEACLRKFVASPEAYGG
;
A
#
# COMPACT_ATOMS: atom_id res chain seq x y z
N GLN A 1 -4.52 0.15 -7.13
CA GLN A 1 -4.41 1.58 -7.53
C GLN A 1 -5.63 1.92 -8.37
N ILE A 2 -6.45 2.88 -7.95
CA ILE A 2 -7.60 3.36 -8.74
C ILE A 2 -7.21 4.71 -9.33
N LEU A 3 -7.25 4.82 -10.66
CA LEU A 3 -7.03 6.06 -11.40
C LEU A 3 -8.39 6.67 -11.72
N VAL A 4 -8.55 7.98 -11.45
CA VAL A 4 -9.81 8.70 -11.69
C VAL A 4 -9.60 9.95 -12.53
N THR A 5 -10.64 10.35 -13.25
CA THR A 5 -10.64 11.52 -14.14
C THR A 5 -10.80 12.83 -13.37
N ALA A 6 -10.56 13.96 -14.05
CA ALA A 6 -10.64 15.29 -13.45
C ALA A 6 -12.05 15.63 -12.89
N GLU A 7 -13.11 15.16 -13.55
CA GLU A 7 -14.48 15.36 -13.07
C GLU A 7 -14.81 14.52 -11.84
N VAL A 8 -14.38 13.25 -11.83
CA VAL A 8 -14.53 12.39 -10.63
C VAL A 8 -13.77 12.98 -9.44
N ARG A 9 -12.60 13.60 -9.67
CA ARG A 9 -11.87 14.34 -8.63
C ARG A 9 -12.65 15.56 -8.13
N LYS A 10 -13.37 16.26 -9.00
CA LYS A 10 -14.08 17.49 -8.66
C LYS A 10 -15.26 17.23 -7.73
N GLU A 11 -16.00 16.14 -7.95
CA GLU A 11 -17.08 15.69 -7.06
C GLU A 11 -16.56 15.03 -5.77
N ALA A 12 -15.45 14.31 -5.83
CA ALA A 12 -14.85 13.67 -4.64
C ALA A 12 -14.18 14.66 -3.68
N ARG A 13 -14.01 15.95 -4.06
CA ARG A 13 -13.37 16.98 -3.21
C ARG A 13 -14.12 17.26 -1.92
N ASP A 14 -15.42 17.01 -1.89
CA ASP A 14 -16.27 17.23 -0.72
C ASP A 14 -16.40 15.97 0.15
N LEU A 15 -15.55 14.96 -0.06
CA LEU A 15 -15.42 13.82 0.85
C LEU A 15 -14.37 14.17 1.92
N PRO A 16 -14.76 14.60 3.14
CA PRO A 16 -13.85 15.02 4.21
C PRO A 16 -12.99 13.87 4.77
N GLU A 17 -13.20 12.67 4.24
CA GLU A 17 -12.75 11.41 4.80
C GLU A 17 -11.50 10.85 4.09
N ILE A 18 -10.89 11.64 3.18
CA ILE A 18 -9.77 11.19 2.33
C ILE A 18 -8.64 12.25 2.29
N GLU A 19 -7.47 11.88 2.78
CA GLU A 19 -6.22 12.65 2.71
C GLU A 19 -5.35 12.18 1.54
N PHE A 20 -4.79 13.12 0.78
CA PHE A 20 -3.82 12.85 -0.28
C PHE A 20 -2.43 13.32 0.12
N VAL A 21 -1.48 12.40 0.31
CA VAL A 21 -0.10 12.71 0.72
C VAL A 21 0.84 12.55 -0.47
N ARG A 22 1.61 13.59 -0.81
CA ARG A 22 2.55 13.53 -1.94
C ARG A 22 3.73 12.60 -1.63
N ILE A 23 3.99 11.62 -2.50
CA ILE A 23 5.16 10.72 -2.44
C ILE A 23 6.31 11.24 -3.32
N GLY A 24 5.98 12.00 -4.37
CA GLY A 24 6.95 12.58 -5.30
C GLY A 24 7.05 11.81 -6.63
N LYS A 25 8.06 12.14 -7.42
CA LYS A 25 8.21 11.64 -8.80
C LYS A 25 8.81 10.24 -8.86
N ARG A 26 8.07 9.25 -9.40
CA ARG A 26 8.53 7.87 -9.60
C ARG A 26 8.36 7.43 -11.05
N GLN A 27 9.25 6.55 -11.50
CA GLN A 27 9.12 5.87 -12.80
C GLN A 27 8.38 4.56 -12.59
N LEU A 28 7.35 4.31 -13.40
CA LEU A 28 6.50 3.12 -13.29
C LEU A 28 6.73 2.19 -14.48
N LYS A 29 6.68 0.87 -14.24
CA LYS A 29 6.89 -0.13 -15.29
C LYS A 29 5.85 0.06 -16.41
N GLY A 30 6.32 0.18 -17.65
CA GLY A 30 5.46 0.38 -18.82
C GLY A 30 4.97 1.81 -19.04
N ILE A 31 5.41 2.78 -18.22
CA ILE A 31 5.07 4.19 -18.39
C ILE A 31 6.33 4.99 -18.75
N SER A 32 6.24 5.73 -19.86
CA SER A 32 7.30 6.64 -20.28
C SER A 32 7.31 7.88 -19.39
N GLY A 33 8.43 8.12 -18.71
CA GLY A 33 8.63 9.29 -17.86
C GLY A 33 8.41 9.05 -16.36
N LYS A 34 8.65 10.10 -15.57
CA LYS A 34 8.42 10.10 -14.11
C LYS A 34 7.09 10.77 -13.81
N LEU A 35 6.24 10.10 -13.04
CA LEU A 35 4.94 10.61 -12.60
C LEU A 35 5.03 11.06 -11.14
N ASP A 36 4.44 12.21 -10.83
CA ASP A 36 4.20 12.61 -9.45
C ASP A 36 3.08 11.74 -8.84
N LEU A 37 3.42 10.99 -7.78
CA LEU A 37 2.50 10.08 -7.11
C LEU A 37 2.04 10.66 -5.76
N PHE A 38 0.81 10.33 -5.40
CA PHE A 38 0.17 10.68 -4.13
C PHE A 38 -0.40 9.41 -3.50
N ALA A 39 -0.13 9.19 -2.21
CA ALA A 39 -0.85 8.21 -1.40
C ALA A 39 -2.25 8.76 -1.08
N VAL A 40 -3.25 7.89 -1.07
CA VAL A 40 -4.62 8.23 -0.68
C VAL A 40 -4.92 7.49 0.61
N ARG A 41 -5.23 8.20 1.68
CA ARG A 41 -5.54 7.64 3.00
C ARG A 41 -6.94 8.03 3.39
N SER A 42 -7.72 7.12 3.96
CA SER A 42 -8.96 7.52 4.63
C SER A 42 -8.63 8.07 6.02
N SER A 43 -9.17 9.24 6.37
CA SER A 43 -9.05 9.87 7.69
C SER A 43 -10.02 9.27 8.74
N LEU A 44 -10.91 8.36 8.34
CA LEU A 44 -11.82 7.65 9.24
C LEU A 44 -11.24 6.39 9.88
N ALA A 45 -10.15 5.84 9.33
CA ALA A 45 -9.52 4.67 9.93
C ALA A 45 -8.69 5.13 11.14
N PRO A 46 -8.82 4.51 12.32
CA PRO A 46 -7.96 4.85 13.45
C PRO A 46 -6.51 4.72 12.99
N ALA A 47 -5.67 5.66 13.44
CA ALA A 47 -4.25 5.73 13.17
C ALA A 47 -3.46 4.58 13.87
N GLY A 48 -4.00 3.36 13.80
CA GLY A 48 -3.22 2.15 14.05
C GLY A 48 -2.22 1.99 12.91
N GLU A 49 -1.00 1.61 13.27
CA GLU A 49 0.10 1.36 12.35
C GLU A 49 -0.35 0.35 11.28
N LYS A 50 -0.69 0.85 10.09
CA LYS A 50 -1.13 0.00 8.98
C LYS A 50 0.08 -0.81 8.53
N ALA A 51 0.00 -2.13 8.70
CA ALA A 51 1.04 -3.02 8.23
C ALA A 51 1.05 -3.01 6.69
N VAL A 52 2.22 -2.99 6.09
CA VAL A 52 2.38 -3.04 4.63
C VAL A 52 2.91 -4.41 4.25
N ASP A 53 2.24 -5.08 3.31
CA ASP A 53 2.72 -6.34 2.75
C ASP A 53 4.05 -6.10 2.00
N PRO A 54 5.15 -6.74 2.39
CA PRO A 54 6.47 -6.47 1.82
C PRO A 54 6.65 -7.02 0.39
N VAL A 55 5.77 -7.91 -0.06
CA VAL A 55 5.84 -8.53 -1.39
C VAL A 55 5.12 -7.67 -2.43
N CYS A 56 3.93 -7.17 -2.11
CA CYS A 56 3.11 -6.43 -3.07
C CYS A 56 2.93 -4.94 -2.74
N GLY A 57 3.27 -4.51 -1.53
CA GLY A 57 3.11 -3.14 -1.06
C GLY A 57 1.66 -2.77 -0.71
N MET A 58 0.78 -3.76 -0.52
CA MET A 58 -0.61 -3.53 -0.11
C MET A 58 -0.64 -3.09 1.37
N GLU A 59 -1.30 -1.98 1.64
CA GLU A 59 -1.63 -1.56 3.02
C GLU A 59 -2.71 -2.49 3.56
N LEU A 60 -2.47 -3.07 4.73
CA LEU A 60 -3.37 -4.00 5.40
C LEU A 60 -4.17 -3.24 6.44
N GLY A 61 -5.49 -3.20 6.28
CA GLY A 61 -6.38 -2.82 7.36
C GLY A 61 -6.28 -3.82 8.52
N ALA A 62 -6.65 -3.37 9.73
CA ALA A 62 -6.63 -4.22 10.93
C ALA A 62 -7.43 -5.54 10.74
N ASP A 63 -8.50 -5.50 9.94
CA ASP A 63 -9.37 -6.63 9.62
C ASP A 63 -9.00 -7.38 8.32
N GLU A 64 -8.01 -6.90 7.55
CA GLU A 64 -7.56 -7.52 6.28
C GLU A 64 -6.29 -8.38 6.44
N LEU A 65 -5.77 -8.49 7.67
CA LEU A 65 -4.59 -9.28 7.98
C LEU A 65 -4.88 -10.78 7.84
N THR A 66 -4.49 -11.35 6.70
CA THR A 66 -4.75 -12.77 6.39
C THR A 66 -3.63 -13.69 6.89
N ALA A 67 -2.37 -13.24 6.90
CA ALA A 67 -1.25 -14.04 7.37
C ALA A 67 -0.15 -13.18 8.02
N ARG A 68 0.56 -13.76 9.01
CA ARG A 68 1.69 -13.14 9.72
C ARG A 68 2.85 -14.12 9.83
N LEU A 69 4.08 -13.62 9.74
CA LEU A 69 5.30 -14.39 9.93
C LEU A 69 6.27 -13.59 10.79
N SER A 70 6.75 -14.18 11.88
CA SER A 70 7.87 -13.61 12.63
C SER A 70 9.17 -14.12 12.07
N LEU A 71 9.99 -13.21 11.53
CA LEU A 71 11.33 -13.51 11.00
C LEU A 71 12.34 -12.59 11.69
N GLU A 72 13.38 -13.17 12.28
CA GLU A 72 14.45 -12.42 12.97
C GLU A 72 13.95 -11.45 14.05
N GLY A 73 12.85 -11.80 14.72
CA GLY A 73 12.23 -10.96 15.75
C GLY A 73 11.34 -9.83 15.21
N ILE A 74 11.17 -9.73 13.89
CA ILE A 74 10.28 -8.78 13.23
C ILE A 74 9.03 -9.50 12.74
N GLU A 75 7.86 -9.06 13.18
CA GLU A 75 6.59 -9.55 12.65
C GLU A 75 6.32 -8.90 11.28
N ARG A 76 6.10 -9.73 10.26
CA ARG A 76 5.73 -9.30 8.91
C ARG A 76 4.32 -9.78 8.60
N ALA A 77 3.50 -8.89 8.07
CA ALA A 77 2.13 -9.19 7.68
C ALA A 77 1.98 -9.31 6.17
N PHE A 78 1.04 -10.14 5.72
CA PHE A 78 0.78 -10.41 4.31
C PHE A 78 -0.71 -10.33 3.98
N CYS A 79 -1.03 -9.80 2.80
CA CYS A 79 -2.40 -9.68 2.29
C CYS A 79 -3.01 -11.01 1.89
N SER A 80 -2.17 -12.03 1.67
CA SER A 80 -2.60 -13.36 1.20
C SER A 80 -1.54 -14.41 1.48
N GLU A 81 -1.95 -15.67 1.52
CA GLU A 81 -1.03 -16.81 1.58
C GLU A 81 -0.06 -16.83 0.40
N ALA A 82 -0.47 -16.34 -0.78
CA ALA A 82 0.38 -16.28 -1.95
C ALA A 82 1.56 -15.32 -1.76
N CYS A 83 1.34 -14.18 -1.09
CA CYS A 83 2.41 -13.25 -0.75
C CYS A 83 3.32 -13.84 0.33
N LEU A 84 2.76 -14.49 1.36
CA LEU A 84 3.56 -15.22 2.35
C LEU A 84 4.48 -16.26 1.69
N ARG A 85 3.95 -17.11 0.79
CA ARG A 85 4.75 -18.14 0.11
C ARG A 85 5.88 -17.55 -0.74
N LYS A 86 5.62 -16.43 -1.44
CA LYS A 86 6.65 -15.71 -2.21
C LYS A 86 7.74 -15.13 -1.30
N PHE A 87 7.36 -14.59 -0.15
CA PHE A 87 8.30 -14.08 0.83
C PHE A 87 9.18 -15.20 1.40
N VAL A 88 8.57 -16.31 1.82
CA VAL A 88 9.31 -17.48 2.35
C VAL A 88 10.26 -18.08 1.31
N ALA A 89 9.89 -18.07 0.04
CA ALA A 89 10.75 -18.58 -1.04
C ALA A 89 12.01 -17.74 -1.28
N SER A 90 11.98 -16.44 -1.00
CA SER A 90 13.11 -15.53 -1.22
C SER A 90 13.04 -14.30 -0.30
N PRO A 91 13.24 -14.45 1.02
CA PRO A 91 13.03 -13.37 1.98
C PRO A 91 14.02 -12.21 1.80
N GLU A 92 15.26 -12.51 1.42
CA GLU A 92 16.31 -11.54 1.10
C GLU A 92 15.97 -10.59 -0.06
N ALA A 93 15.05 -10.97 -0.95
CA ALA A 93 14.59 -10.11 -2.04
C ALA A 93 13.60 -9.01 -1.58
N TYR A 94 13.04 -9.16 -0.38
CA TYR A 94 12.02 -8.27 0.19
C TYR A 94 12.47 -7.64 1.53
N GLY A 95 13.68 -7.96 1.99
CA GLY A 95 14.30 -7.38 3.17
C GLY A 95 14.85 -5.98 2.86
N GLY A 96 14.04 -4.96 3.15
CA GLY A 96 14.43 -3.55 3.18
C GLY A 96 14.05 -2.91 4.50
#